data_AF-A0A8J1W1A5-F1
#
_entry.id   AF-A0A8J1W1A5-F1
#
_cell.length_a   1.000
_cell.length_b   1.000
_cell.length_c   1.000
_cell.angle_alpha   90.00
_cell.angle_beta   90.00
_cell.angle_gamma   90.00
#
_symmetry.space_group_name_H-M   'P 1'
#
loop_
_entity.id
_entity.type
_entity.pdbx_description
1 polymer ?
#
loop_
_entity_poly.entity_id
_entity_poly.type
_entity_poly.pdbx_seq_one_letter_code
_entity_poly.pdbx_strand_id
1 'polypeptide(L)'
;MPLVTLYVNQAVLEICGKPQLAAFHDFLAQKDMFATTPGILQVNLVQTANMHPNPNGVFVSIRCKGTKERTKEKLSSILQRAGEHLVKALGRDCKLRLECFEPDLQLAVKVAAKQEQAKL
;
A
#
# COMPACT_ATOMS: atom_id res chain seq x y z
N MET A 1 -12.30 -1.85 10.11
CA MET A 1 -10.91 -1.77 10.56
C MET A 1 -10.02 -2.26 9.43
N PRO A 2 -9.36 -1.36 8.68
CA PRO A 2 -8.34 -1.74 7.71
C PRO A 2 -7.04 -2.12 8.44
N LEU A 3 -6.50 -3.29 8.12
CA LEU A 3 -5.18 -3.74 8.54
C LEU A 3 -4.28 -3.79 7.31
N VAL A 4 -3.24 -2.99 7.31
CA VAL A 4 -2.30 -2.84 6.21
C VAL A 4 -0.97 -3.44 6.62
N THR A 5 -0.41 -4.30 5.79
CA THR A 5 0.89 -4.93 6.02
C THR A 5 1.78 -4.73 4.80
N LEU A 6 2.91 -4.07 5.00
CA LEU A 6 3.95 -3.88 4.00
C LEU A 6 4.99 -4.98 4.20
N TYR A 7 5.20 -5.78 3.16
CA TYR A 7 6.25 -6.78 3.08
C TYR A 7 7.39 -6.21 2.25
N VAL A 8 8.54 -6.04 2.88
CA VAL A 8 9.72 -5.41 2.29
C VAL A 8 10.95 -6.30 2.49
N ASN A 9 11.92 -6.20 1.58
CA ASN A 9 13.23 -6.81 1.79
C ASN A 9 14.13 -5.88 2.63
N GLN A 10 15.35 -6.32 2.94
CA GLN A 10 16.33 -5.52 3.71
C GLN A 10 16.64 -4.18 3.03
N ALA A 11 16.89 -4.19 1.72
CA ALA A 11 17.25 -2.97 0.96
C ALA A 11 16.13 -1.92 0.97
N VAL A 12 14.87 -2.33 1.02
CA VAL A 12 13.72 -1.42 1.11
C VAL A 12 13.41 -1.04 2.56
N LEU A 13 13.65 -1.93 3.52
CA LEU A 13 13.50 -1.63 4.95
C LEU A 13 14.39 -0.46 5.38
N GLU A 14 15.61 -0.37 4.83
CA GLU A 14 16.54 0.74 5.07
C GLU A 14 16.00 2.10 4.61
N ILE A 15 15.10 2.10 3.62
CA ILE A 15 14.44 3.30 3.08
C ILE A 15 13.09 3.53 3.79
N CYS A 16 12.39 2.45 4.13
CA CYS A 16 11.08 2.44 4.76
C CYS A 16 11.18 2.61 6.28
N GLY A 17 11.63 3.78 6.71
CA GLY A 17 11.73 4.15 8.12
C GLY A 17 10.38 4.52 8.75
N LYS A 18 10.42 4.83 10.05
CA LYS A 18 9.25 5.35 10.81
C LYS A 18 8.57 6.55 10.12
N PRO A 19 9.30 7.54 9.56
CA PRO A 19 8.65 8.68 8.90
C PRO A 19 7.80 8.29 7.69
N GLN A 20 8.29 7.36 6.86
CA GLN A 20 7.57 6.87 5.68
C GLN A 20 6.33 6.08 6.08
N LEU A 21 6.42 5.25 7.12
CA LEU A 21 5.27 4.51 7.64
C LEU A 21 4.21 5.44 8.24
N ALA A 22 4.63 6.46 9.01
CA ALA A 22 3.71 7.45 9.57
C ALA A 22 3.01 8.25 8.46
N ALA A 23 3.76 8.74 7.47
CA ALA A 23 3.20 9.45 6.33
C ALA A 23 2.21 8.59 5.53
N PHE A 24 2.50 7.30 5.36
CA PHE A 24 1.60 6.37 4.69
C PHE A 24 0.34 6.07 5.51
N HIS A 25 0.47 5.95 6.83
CA HIS A 25 -0.67 5.83 7.75
C HIS A 25 -1.59 7.06 7.65
N ASP A 26 -1.02 8.25 7.79
CA ASP A 26 -1.77 9.51 7.71
C ASP A 26 -2.46 9.66 6.36
N PHE A 27 -1.78 9.29 5.27
CA PHE A 27 -2.36 9.26 3.93
C PHE A 27 -3.59 8.36 3.85
N LEU A 28 -3.51 7.12 4.35
CA LEU A 28 -4.60 6.16 4.31
C LEU A 28 -5.77 6.51 5.26
N ALA A 29 -5.50 7.27 6.32
CA ALA A 29 -6.51 7.73 7.26
C ALA A 29 -7.39 8.88 6.70
N GLN A 30 -6.99 9.51 5.59
CA GLN A 30 -7.74 10.62 4.97
C GLN A 30 -9.18 10.22 4.61
N LYS A 31 -10.09 11.21 4.63
CA LYS A 31 -11.53 11.04 4.42
C LYS A 31 -11.88 10.38 3.08
N ASP A 32 -11.09 10.58 2.04
CA ASP A 32 -11.29 10.02 0.72
C ASP A 32 -10.59 8.69 0.49
N MET A 33 -9.89 8.16 1.50
CA MET A 33 -9.27 6.83 1.54
C MET A 33 -10.15 5.85 2.32
N PHE A 34 -9.71 5.41 3.49
CA PHE A 34 -10.49 4.49 4.33
C PHE A 34 -11.40 5.19 5.34
N ALA A 35 -11.26 6.52 5.49
CA ALA A 35 -12.04 7.36 6.41
C ALA A 35 -12.14 6.76 7.82
N THR A 36 -10.98 6.43 8.40
CA THR A 36 -10.92 5.76 9.71
C THR A 36 -10.81 6.77 10.84
N THR A 37 -11.48 6.49 11.96
CA THR A 37 -11.18 7.21 13.22
C THR A 37 -9.77 6.86 13.70
N PRO A 38 -9.11 7.75 14.47
CA PRO A 38 -7.82 7.46 15.08
C PRO A 38 -7.83 6.14 15.86
N GLY A 39 -6.76 5.36 15.73
CA GLY A 39 -6.60 4.06 16.42
C GLY A 39 -7.23 2.85 15.71
N ILE A 40 -8.00 3.03 14.63
CA ILE A 40 -8.62 1.93 13.87
C ILE A 40 -7.76 1.45 12.69
N LEU A 41 -6.97 2.32 12.08
CA LEU A 41 -6.06 1.94 11.00
C LEU A 41 -4.74 1.44 11.60
N GLN A 42 -4.34 0.23 11.22
CA GLN A 42 -3.05 -0.35 11.57
C GLN A 42 -2.20 -0.53 10.31
N VAL A 43 -0.96 -0.05 10.37
CA VAL A 43 0.05 -0.23 9.31
C VAL A 43 1.25 -0.95 9.92
N ASN A 44 1.50 -2.18 9.47
CA ASN A 44 2.60 -3.01 9.93
C ASN A 44 3.66 -3.11 8.85
N LEU A 45 4.92 -3.17 9.27
CA LEU A 45 6.06 -3.46 8.40
C LEU A 45 6.60 -4.84 8.76
N VAL A 46 6.73 -5.70 7.75
CA VAL A 46 7.26 -7.06 7.91
C VAL A 46 8.42 -7.24 6.94
N GLN A 47 9.58 -7.55 7.48
CA GLN A 47 10.74 -7.90 6.67
C GLN A 47 10.56 -9.33 6.11
N THR A 48 10.77 -9.50 4.81
CA THR A 48 10.71 -10.79 4.12
C THR A 48 11.81 -10.91 3.09
N ALA A 49 12.27 -12.13 2.81
CA ALA A 49 13.27 -12.35 1.77
C ALA A 49 12.69 -12.21 0.36
N ASN A 50 11.49 -12.77 0.10
CA ASN A 50 10.84 -12.75 -1.21
C ASN A 50 9.31 -12.83 -1.09
N MET A 51 8.62 -11.70 -1.32
CA MET A 51 7.15 -11.64 -1.46
C MET A 51 6.72 -10.90 -2.74
N HIS A 52 7.68 -10.33 -3.48
CA HIS A 52 7.46 -9.57 -4.70
C HIS A 52 8.32 -10.17 -5.84
N PRO A 53 7.81 -10.26 -7.08
CA PRO A 53 8.58 -10.80 -8.22
C PRO A 53 9.84 -10.00 -8.53
N ASN A 54 9.79 -8.68 -8.39
CA ASN A 54 10.98 -7.82 -8.35
C ASN A 54 11.57 -7.89 -6.92
N PRO A 55 12.82 -8.34 -6.74
CA PRO A 55 13.44 -8.50 -5.41
C PRO A 55 13.43 -7.24 -4.57
N ASN A 56 13.47 -6.06 -5.21
CA ASN A 56 13.47 -4.76 -4.55
C ASN A 56 12.09 -4.09 -4.52
N GLY A 57 11.04 -4.77 -4.95
CA GLY A 57 9.68 -4.26 -4.90
C GLY A 57 9.04 -4.41 -3.52
N VAL A 58 7.97 -3.64 -3.30
CA VAL A 58 7.15 -3.70 -2.09
C VAL A 58 5.88 -4.48 -2.39
N PHE A 59 5.56 -5.45 -1.53
CA PHE A 59 4.24 -6.07 -1.54
C PHE A 59 3.40 -5.54 -0.38
N VAL A 60 2.18 -5.11 -0.64
CA VAL A 60 1.25 -4.61 0.38
C VAL A 60 0.01 -5.49 0.40
N SER A 61 -0.33 -6.03 1.56
CA SER A 61 -1.65 -6.63 1.80
C SER A 61 -2.49 -5.68 2.65
N ILE A 62 -3.70 -5.39 2.18
CA ILE A 62 -4.69 -4.60 2.89
C ILE A 62 -5.88 -5.52 3.16
N ARG A 63 -6.19 -5.75 4.44
CA ARG A 63 -7.39 -6.48 4.87
C ARG A 63 -8.41 -5.48 5.39
N CYS A 64 -9.63 -5.50 4.88
CA CYS A 64 -10.69 -4.64 5.41
C CYS A 64 -12.07 -5.27 5.26
N LYS A 65 -13.08 -4.66 5.88
CA LYS A 65 -14.50 -5.02 5.66
C LYS A 65 -15.08 -4.11 4.58
N GLY A 66 -15.97 -4.62 3.75
CA GLY A 66 -16.80 -3.82 2.87
C GLY A 66 -17.69 -2.87 3.68
N THR A 67 -18.04 -1.75 3.06
CA THR A 67 -19.07 -0.83 3.52
C THR A 67 -19.84 -0.33 2.30
N LYS A 68 -21.02 0.27 2.49
CA LYS A 68 -21.80 0.85 1.38
C LYS A 68 -21.00 1.85 0.54
N GLU A 69 -20.00 2.51 1.13
CA GLU A 69 -19.14 3.50 0.48
C GLU A 69 -17.94 2.88 -0.25
N ARG A 70 -17.61 1.62 0.04
CA ARG A 70 -16.46 0.90 -0.53
C ARG A 70 -16.88 0.09 -1.74
N THR A 71 -17.21 0.80 -2.83
CA THR A 71 -17.44 0.17 -4.14
C THR A 71 -16.11 -0.31 -4.74
N LYS A 72 -16.20 -1.20 -5.72
CA LYS A 72 -15.02 -1.72 -6.44
C LYS A 72 -14.20 -0.59 -7.09
N GLU A 73 -14.86 0.40 -7.65
CA GLU A 73 -14.25 1.57 -8.29
C GLU A 73 -13.50 2.43 -7.25
N LYS A 74 -14.15 2.68 -6.11
CA LYS A 74 -13.55 3.46 -5.03
C LYS A 74 -12.33 2.75 -4.44
N LEU A 75 -12.45 1.45 -4.18
CA LEU A 75 -11.35 0.64 -3.67
C LEU A 75 -10.19 0.57 -4.67
N SER A 76 -10.47 0.38 -5.97
CA SER A 76 -9.45 0.41 -7.03
C SER A 76 -8.70 1.75 -7.06
N SER A 77 -9.42 2.87 -6.94
CA SER A 77 -8.81 4.21 -6.83
C SER A 77 -7.92 4.36 -5.59
N ILE A 78 -8.37 3.87 -4.42
CA ILE A 78 -7.59 3.88 -3.19
C ILE A 78 -6.30 3.07 -3.35
N LEU A 79 -6.40 1.85 -3.88
CA LEU A 79 -5.28 0.96 -4.16
C LEU A 79 -4.25 1.61 -5.08
N GLN A 80 -4.71 2.22 -6.17
CA GLN A 80 -3.86 2.90 -7.14
C GLN A 80 -3.10 4.07 -6.49
N ARG A 81 -3.82 4.95 -5.78
CA ARG A 81 -3.23 6.14 -5.13
C ARG A 81 -2.28 5.76 -3.98
N ALA A 82 -2.61 4.72 -3.22
CA ALA A 82 -1.72 4.18 -2.19
C ALA A 82 -0.42 3.62 -2.80
N GLY A 83 -0.51 2.91 -3.93
CA GLY A 83 0.66 2.44 -4.65
C GLY A 83 1.53 3.58 -5.18
N GLU A 84 0.92 4.60 -5.78
CA GLU A 84 1.63 5.80 -6.25
C GLU A 84 2.34 6.54 -5.11
N HIS A 85 1.68 6.65 -3.95
CA HIS A 85 2.29 7.24 -2.76
C HIS A 85 3.53 6.47 -2.32
N LEU A 86 3.44 5.13 -2.22
CA LEU A 86 4.58 4.29 -1.81
C LEU A 86 5.70 4.29 -2.85
N VAL A 87 5.37 4.24 -4.14
CA VAL A 87 6.34 4.35 -5.22
C VAL A 87 7.10 5.67 -5.12
N LYS A 88 6.40 6.78 -4.88
CA LYS A 88 7.04 8.10 -4.71
C LYS A 88 7.91 8.15 -3.46
N ALA A 89 7.46 7.55 -2.35
CA ALA A 89 8.17 7.58 -1.09
C ALA A 89 9.41 6.68 -1.05
N LEU A 90 9.37 5.54 -1.75
CA LEU A 90 10.39 4.49 -1.65
C LEU A 90 11.23 4.36 -2.93
N GLY A 91 10.77 4.89 -4.06
CA GLY A 91 11.43 4.73 -5.35
C GLY A 91 11.48 3.27 -5.81
N ARG A 92 10.45 2.48 -5.47
CA ARG A 92 10.37 1.04 -5.75
C ARG A 92 8.99 0.66 -6.27
N ASP A 93 8.94 -0.35 -7.14
CA ASP A 93 7.69 -0.93 -7.61
C ASP A 93 6.84 -1.41 -6.43
N CYS A 94 5.53 -1.21 -6.53
CA CYS A 94 4.59 -1.64 -5.51
C CYS A 94 3.53 -2.55 -6.12
N LYS A 95 3.30 -3.71 -5.49
CA LYS A 95 2.13 -4.56 -5.75
C LYS A 95 1.25 -4.54 -4.51
N LEU A 96 0.00 -4.15 -4.68
CA LEU A 96 -0.97 -4.06 -3.60
C LEU A 96 -2.10 -5.07 -3.84
N ARG A 97 -2.49 -5.78 -2.79
CA ARG A 97 -3.64 -6.68 -2.75
C ARG A 97 -4.61 -6.22 -1.67
N LEU A 98 -5.88 -6.13 -2.02
CA LEU A 98 -6.97 -5.88 -1.09
C LEU A 98 -7.78 -7.16 -0.88
N GLU A 99 -7.83 -7.59 0.37
CA GLU A 99 -8.60 -8.71 0.88
C GLU A 99 -9.80 -8.18 1.67
N CYS A 100 -10.91 -7.97 0.96
CA CYS A 100 -12.21 -7.69 1.58
C CYS A 100 -12.87 -8.97 2.05
N PHE A 101 -13.67 -8.90 3.12
CA PHE A 101 -14.50 -10.05 3.53
C PHE A 101 -15.48 -10.47 2.41
N GLU A 102 -15.99 -9.48 1.68
CA GLU A 102 -16.86 -9.63 0.52
C GLU A 102 -16.01 -10.03 -0.71
N PRO A 103 -16.21 -11.24 -1.29
CA PRO A 103 -15.35 -11.77 -2.35
C PRO A 103 -15.33 -10.95 -3.65
N ASP A 104 -16.42 -10.25 -3.96
CA ASP A 104 -16.59 -9.42 -5.16
C ASP A 104 -15.79 -8.10 -5.09
N LEU A 105 -15.38 -7.69 -3.89
CA LEU A 105 -14.56 -6.50 -3.63
C LEU A 105 -13.06 -6.80 -3.54
N GLN A 106 -12.65 -8.04 -3.77
CA GLN A 106 -11.24 -8.45 -3.84
C GLN A 106 -10.55 -7.78 -5.04
N LEU A 107 -9.38 -7.18 -4.82
CA LEU A 107 -8.67 -6.40 -5.85
C LEU A 107 -7.15 -6.51 -5.73
N ALA A 108 -6.45 -6.31 -6.85
CA ALA A 108 -5.00 -6.17 -6.85
C ALA A 108 -4.56 -5.15 -7.91
N VAL A 109 -3.55 -4.36 -7.58
CA VAL A 109 -2.93 -3.38 -8.49
C VAL A 109 -1.41 -3.50 -8.46
N LYS A 110 -0.78 -3.07 -9.55
CA LYS A 110 0.67 -2.92 -9.66
C LYS A 110 0.97 -1.49 -10.09
N VAL A 111 1.88 -0.84 -9.39
CA VAL A 111 2.35 0.51 -9.70
C VAL A 111 3.86 0.45 -9.84
N ALA A 112 4.37 0.79 -11.02
CA ALA A 112 5.80 0.77 -11.31
C ALA A 112 6.46 2.08 -10.86
N ALA A 113 7.69 1.99 -10.37
CA ALA A 113 8.53 3.18 -10.22
C ALA A 113 8.84 3.75 -11.60
N LYS A 114 8.64 5.07 -11.78
CA LYS A 114 9.11 5.73 -12.99
C LYS A 114 10.64 5.66 -12.99
N GLN A 115 11.21 4.99 -13.99
CA GLN A 115 12.62 5.17 -14.30
C GLN A 115 12.78 6.61 -14.79
N GLU A 116 13.27 7.51 -13.94
CA GLU A 116 13.85 8.73 -14.47
C GLU A 116 15.05 8.30 -15.31
N GLN A 117 14.88 8.32 -16.64
CA GLN A 117 16.01 8.31 -17.56
C GLN A 117 16.88 9.50 -17.18
N ALA A 118 18.00 9.23 -16.51
CA ALA A 118 19.08 10.20 -16.41
C ALA A 118 19.48 10.56 -17.84
N LYS A 119 19.00 11.69 -18.33
CA LYS A 119 19.58 12.33 -19.51
C LYS A 119 20.98 12.76 -19.09
N LEU A 120 21.98 11.96 -19.47
CA LEU A 120 23.37 12.36 -19.63
C LEU A 120 23.49 13.29 -20.83
#